data_AF-A0A1U7LXD1-F1
#
_entry.id   AF-A0A1U7LXD1-F1
#
_cell.length_a   1.000
_cell.length_b   1.000
_cell.length_c   1.000
_cell.angle_alpha   90.00
_cell.angle_beta   90.00
_cell.angle_gamma   90.00
#
_symmetry.space_group_name_H-M   'P 1'
#
loop_
_entity.id
_entity.type
_entity.pdbx_description
1 polymer ?
#
loop_
_entity_poly.entity_id
_entity_poly.type
_entity_poly.pdbx_seq_one_letter_code
_entity_poly.pdbx_strand_id
1 'polypeptide(L)'
;MLKVYAAGLDTLTPEEVSKLNKALGAFKGEINDLATFLIAFTLVTAILCLIIHFIRLQGSYSHPLIRRDILKDIFTVLICVSLLSAVGLIVSLILNSFI
;
A
#
# COMPACT_ATOMS: atom_id res chain seq x y z
N MET A 1 5.45 -22.02 -12.61
CA MET A 1 4.01 -22.24 -12.40
C MET A 1 3.84 -23.01 -11.11
N LEU A 2 3.70 -22.33 -9.97
CA LEU A 2 3.20 -23.01 -8.78
C LEU A 2 1.67 -23.07 -8.90
N LYS A 3 1.12 -24.27 -8.68
CA LYS A 3 -0.32 -24.49 -8.58
C LYS A 3 -0.68 -24.31 -7.12
N VAL A 4 -1.74 -23.55 -6.84
CA VAL A 4 -2.34 -23.52 -5.50
C VAL A 4 -2.91 -24.91 -5.23
N TYR A 5 -2.16 -25.73 -4.49
CA TYR A 5 -2.67 -26.95 -3.89
C TYR A 5 -3.47 -26.54 -2.64
N ALA A 6 -4.73 -26.14 -2.84
CA ALA A 6 -5.67 -26.01 -1.74
C ALA A 6 -5.73 -27.35 -0.98
N ALA A 7 -5.80 -27.31 0.34
CA ALA A 7 -5.78 -28.46 1.26
C ALA A 7 -7.06 -29.35 1.20
N GLY A 8 -7.64 -29.51 0.01
CA GLY A 8 -8.84 -30.31 -0.29
C GLY A 8 -8.89 -30.78 -1.75
N LEU A 9 -7.72 -30.95 -2.38
CA LEU A 9 -7.61 -31.30 -3.81
C LEU A 9 -8.15 -32.71 -4.14
N ASP A 10 -8.35 -33.56 -3.14
CA ASP A 10 -8.81 -34.94 -3.32
C ASP A 10 -10.25 -35.04 -3.84
N THR A 11 -11.01 -33.93 -3.84
CA THR A 11 -12.44 -33.90 -4.24
C THR A 11 -12.76 -33.02 -5.45
N LEU A 12 -11.81 -32.30 -6.05
CA LEU A 12 -12.08 -31.38 -7.18
C LEU A 12 -11.54 -31.89 -8.52
N THR A 13 -12.34 -31.76 -9.56
CA THR A 13 -11.94 -32.10 -10.94
C THR A 13 -10.90 -31.11 -11.48
N PRO A 14 -10.01 -31.52 -12.41
CA PRO A 14 -9.00 -30.63 -12.99
C PRO A 14 -9.58 -29.40 -13.71
N GLU A 15 -10.84 -29.47 -14.17
CA GLU A 15 -11.54 -28.31 -14.75
C GLU A 15 -11.93 -27.27 -13.68
N GLU A 16 -12.35 -27.70 -12.50
CA GLU A 16 -12.72 -26.80 -11.39
C GLU A 16 -11.50 -26.08 -10.83
N VAL A 17 -10.35 -26.78 -10.73
CA VAL A 17 -9.06 -26.18 -10.33
C VAL A 17 -8.62 -25.12 -11.33
N SER A 18 -8.83 -25.35 -12.63
CA SER A 18 -8.52 -24.36 -13.69
C SER A 18 -9.39 -23.11 -13.57
N LYS A 19 -10.71 -23.28 -13.35
CA LYS A 19 -11.64 -22.16 -13.15
C LYS A 19 -11.30 -21.36 -11.89
N LEU A 20 -10.96 -22.03 -10.79
CA LEU A 20 -10.57 -21.39 -9.53
C LEU A 20 -9.29 -20.56 -9.68
N ASN A 21 -8.25 -21.11 -10.32
CA ASN A 21 -7.00 -20.38 -10.56
C ASN A 21 -7.22 -19.17 -11.47
N LYS A 22 -8.11 -19.27 -12.47
CA LYS A 22 -8.44 -18.15 -13.35
C LYS A 22 -9.19 -17.04 -12.60
N ALA A 23 -10.12 -17.41 -11.72
CA ALA A 23 -10.83 -16.46 -10.86
C ALA A 23 -9.88 -15.79 -9.84
N LEU A 24 -8.98 -16.56 -9.20
CA LEU A 24 -7.97 -16.00 -8.30
C LEU A 24 -7.00 -15.06 -9.03
N GLY A 25 -6.61 -15.40 -10.27
CA GLY A 25 -5.77 -14.55 -11.10
C GLY A 25 -6.41 -13.21 -11.43
N ALA A 26 -7.70 -13.21 -11.79
CA ALA A 26 -8.46 -11.99 -12.05
C ALA A 26 -8.60 -11.14 -10.78
N PHE A 27 -8.95 -11.77 -9.65
CA PHE A 27 -9.05 -11.11 -8.35
C PHE A 27 -7.72 -10.48 -7.89
N LYS A 28 -6.60 -11.19 -8.09
CA LYS A 28 -5.25 -10.67 -7.82
C LYS A 28 -4.97 -9.41 -8.65
N GLY A 29 -5.33 -9.42 -9.93
CA GLY A 29 -5.18 -8.27 -10.81
C GLY A 29 -5.94 -7.05 -10.29
N GLU A 30 -7.23 -7.20 -10.00
CA GLU A 30 -8.07 -6.10 -9.50
C GLU A 30 -7.59 -5.55 -8.16
N ILE A 31 -7.22 -6.40 -7.21
CA ILE A 31 -6.66 -5.95 -5.92
C ILE A 31 -5.34 -5.20 -6.12
N ASN A 32 -4.47 -5.71 -7.00
CA ASN A 32 -3.18 -5.07 -7.24
C ASN A 32 -3.34 -3.69 -7.90
N ASP A 33 -4.27 -3.55 -8.84
CA ASP A 33 -4.58 -2.28 -9.48
C ASP A 33 -5.17 -1.27 -8.48
N LEU A 34 -6.12 -1.70 -7.64
CA LEU A 34 -6.70 -0.87 -6.59
C LEU A 34 -5.65 -0.44 -5.55
N ALA A 35 -4.79 -1.37 -5.11
CA ALA A 35 -3.72 -1.08 -4.16
C ALA A 35 -2.71 -0.08 -4.75
N THR A 36 -2.33 -0.27 -6.02
CA THR A 36 -1.43 0.63 -6.73
C THR A 36 -2.02 2.03 -6.85
N PHE A 37 -3.31 2.14 -7.17
CA PHE A 37 -4.01 3.42 -7.23
C PHE A 37 -4.03 4.13 -5.87
N LEU A 38 -4.36 3.43 -4.79
CA LEU A 38 -4.37 3.98 -3.43
C LEU A 38 -2.99 4.44 -2.97
N ILE A 39 -1.95 3.67 -3.26
CA ILE A 39 -0.56 4.04 -2.95
C ILE A 39 -0.16 5.30 -3.73
N ALA A 40 -0.44 5.35 -5.04
CA ALA A 40 -0.14 6.50 -5.87
C ALA A 40 -0.86 7.76 -5.38
N PHE A 41 -2.16 7.65 -5.07
CA PHE A 41 -2.96 8.76 -4.53
C PHE A 41 -2.43 9.26 -3.19
N THR A 42 -2.04 8.34 -2.30
CA THR A 42 -1.48 8.69 -0.99
C THR A 42 -0.10 9.36 -1.13
N LEU A 43 0.72 8.91 -2.06
CA LEU A 43 2.02 9.52 -2.38
C LEU A 43 1.85 10.97 -2.87
N VAL A 44 0.92 11.21 -3.80
CA VAL A 44 0.62 12.56 -4.29
C VAL A 44 0.14 13.45 -3.15
N THR A 45 -0.80 12.95 -2.34
CA THR A 45 -1.33 13.70 -1.19
C THR A 45 -0.25 14.02 -0.16
N ALA A 46 0.64 13.06 0.12
CA ALA A 46 1.75 13.25 1.04
C ALA A 46 2.74 14.30 0.56
N ILE A 47 3.04 14.34 -0.74
CA ILE A 47 3.90 15.37 -1.34
C ILE A 47 3.26 16.76 -1.16
N LEU A 48 1.96 16.90 -1.45
CA LEU A 48 1.24 18.16 -1.23
C LEU A 48 1.30 18.59 0.24
N CYS A 49 1.03 17.66 1.17
CA CYS A 49 1.14 17.93 2.59
C CYS A 49 2.54 18.41 2.96
N LEU A 50 3.60 17.73 2.52
CA LEU A 50 4.99 18.13 2.81
C LEU A 50 5.31 19.53 2.27
N ILE A 51 4.90 19.86 1.05
CA ILE A 51 5.10 21.20 0.47
C ILE A 51 4.46 22.28 1.37
N ILE A 52 3.22 22.07 1.81
CA ILE A 52 2.52 23.01 2.70
C ILE A 52 3.28 23.17 4.02
N HIS A 53 3.76 22.06 4.61
CA HIS A 53 4.53 22.13 5.86
C HIS A 53 5.87 22.83 5.69
N PHE A 54 6.57 22.65 4.56
CA PHE A 54 7.81 23.37 4.27
C PHE A 54 7.59 24.89 4.12
N ILE A 55 6.51 25.30 3.46
CA ILE A 55 6.14 26.72 3.35
C ILE A 55 5.84 27.30 4.75
N ARG A 56 5.06 26.59 5.58
CA ARG A 56 4.78 27.00 6.97
C ARG A 56 6.05 27.05 7.82
N LEU A 57 6.99 26.14 7.58
CA LEU A 57 8.27 26.08 8.30
C LEU A 57 9.13 27.32 8.00
N GLN A 58 9.20 27.77 6.74
CA GLN A 58 9.88 29.02 6.37
C GLN A 58 9.24 30.25 7.01
N GLY A 59 7.90 30.34 7.01
CA GLY A 59 7.18 31.47 7.59
C GLY A 59 7.27 31.56 9.12
N SER A 60 7.71 30.49 9.79
CA SER A 60 7.76 30.40 11.27
C SER A 60 9.17 30.55 11.85
N TYR A 61 10.11 31.14 11.09
CA TYR A 61 11.52 31.26 11.48
C TYR A 61 11.73 31.89 12.86
N SER A 62 10.92 32.88 13.22
CA SER A 62 10.99 33.63 14.48
C SER A 62 10.29 32.97 15.67
N HIS A 63 9.58 31.84 15.49
CA HIS A 63 8.79 31.21 16.55
C HIS A 63 9.18 29.74 16.78
N PRO A 64 10.04 29.44 17.77
CA PRO A 64 10.60 28.09 17.98
C PRO A 64 9.54 27.05 18.40
N LEU A 65 8.46 27.46 19.05
CA LEU A 65 7.36 26.56 19.45
C LEU A 65 6.58 26.07 18.23
N ILE A 66 6.17 26.99 17.35
CA ILE A 66 5.42 26.68 16.12
C ILE A 66 6.25 25.77 15.20
N ARG A 67 7.56 26.03 15.10
CA ARG A 67 8.48 25.21 14.32
C ARG A 67 8.53 23.76 14.79
N ARG A 68 8.50 23.51 16.11
CA ARG A 68 8.48 22.14 16.68
C ARG A 68 7.21 21.39 16.31
N ASP A 69 6.07 22.06 16.29
CA ASP A 69 4.80 21.41 15.97
C ASP A 69 4.72 21.10 14.46
N ILE A 70 5.16 22.02 13.60
CA ILE A 70 5.28 21.75 12.15
C ILE A 70 6.22 20.57 11.88
N LEU A 71 7.34 20.46 12.61
CA LEU A 71 8.25 19.32 12.49
C LEU A 71 7.59 17.99 12.91
N LYS A 72 6.82 17.98 13.99
CA LYS A 72 6.07 16.77 14.40
C LYS A 72 5.04 16.37 13.35
N ASP A 73 4.37 17.33 12.73
CA ASP A 73 3.40 17.06 11.68
C ASP A 73 4.08 16.44 10.45
N ILE A 74 5.25 16.96 10.06
CA ILE A 74 6.09 16.36 8.99
C ILE A 74 6.46 14.92 9.33
N PHE A 75 6.93 14.65 10.56
CA PHE A 75 7.25 13.30 10.99
C PHE A 75 6.03 12.37 10.98
N THR A 76 4.86 12.88 11.39
CA THR A 76 3.62 12.11 11.39
C THR A 76 3.22 11.71 9.97
N VAL A 77 3.29 12.63 9.02
CA VAL A 77 3.02 12.34 7.59
C VAL A 77 4.00 11.30 7.06
N LEU A 78 5.29 11.41 7.37
CA LEU A 78 6.31 10.43 6.95
C LEU A 78 6.04 9.04 7.52
N ILE A 79 5.68 8.95 8.80
CA ILE A 79 5.34 7.67 9.44
C ILE A 79 4.11 7.05 8.77
N CYS A 80 3.04 7.82 8.54
CA CYS A 80 1.83 7.33 7.87
C CYS A 80 2.13 6.78 6.46
N VAL A 81 2.94 7.49 5.67
CA VAL A 81 3.33 7.05 4.31
C VAL A 81 4.18 5.78 4.37
N SER A 82 5.12 5.70 5.31
CA SER A 82 5.97 4.52 5.47
C SER A 82 5.17 3.27 5.86
N LEU A 83 4.18 3.41 6.75
CA LEU A 83 3.29 2.32 7.16
C LEU A 83 2.41 1.86 5.99
N LEU A 84 1.85 2.80 5.22
CA LEU A 84 1.03 2.46 4.06
C LEU A 84 1.83 1.71 2.99
N SER A 85 3.07 2.14 2.73
CA SER A 85 3.98 1.41 1.81
C SER A 85 4.34 0.02 2.33
N ALA A 86 4.58 -0.13 3.64
CA ALA A 86 4.87 -1.43 4.24
C ALA A 86 3.68 -2.40 4.07
N VAL A 87 2.44 -1.94 4.27
CA VAL A 87 1.24 -2.76 4.03
C VAL A 87 1.14 -3.16 2.56
N GLY A 88 1.38 -2.24 1.63
CA GLY A 88 1.39 -2.55 0.19
C GLY A 88 2.40 -3.63 -0.18
N LEU A 89 3.62 -3.56 0.37
CA LEU A 89 4.65 -4.59 0.17
C LEU A 89 4.25 -5.94 0.75
N ILE A 90 3.67 -5.97 1.96
CA ILE A 90 3.19 -7.21 2.59
C ILE A 90 2.09 -7.86 1.76
N VAL A 91 1.12 -7.09 1.28
CA VAL A 91 0.04 -7.59 0.40
C VAL A 91 0.62 -8.15 -0.90
N SER A 92 1.56 -7.44 -1.53
CA SER A 92 2.23 -7.91 -2.74
C SER A 92 3.00 -9.22 -2.51
N LEU A 93 3.69 -9.33 -1.37
CA LEU A 93 4.48 -10.51 -1.01
C LEU A 93 3.59 -11.72 -0.71
N ILE A 94 2.47 -11.53 0.01
CA ILE A 94 1.47 -12.57 0.24
C ILE A 94 0.88 -13.06 -1.09
N LEU A 95 0.42 -12.15 -1.95
CA LEU A 95 -0.14 -12.50 -3.27
C LEU A 95 0.87 -13.19 -4.20
N ASN A 96 2.17 -12.99 -3.97
CA ASN A 96 3.23 -13.65 -4.74
C ASN A 96 3.75 -14.93 -4.09
N SER A 97 3.51 -15.14 -2.79
CA SER A 97 3.96 -16.34 -2.07
C SER A 97 2.90 -17.44 -2.04
N PHE A 98 1.61 -17.10 -2.08
CA PHE A 98 0.50 -18.07 -2.02
C PHE A 98 0.05 -18.61 -3.39
N ILE A 99 0.53 -18.03 -4.50
CA ILE A 99 0.28 -18.43 -5.91
C ILE A 99 1.61 -18.65 -6.60
#